data_AF-K2EJL3-F1
#
_entry.id   AF-K2EJL3-F1
#
_cell.length_a   1.000
_cell.length_b   1.000
_cell.length_c   1.000
_cell.angle_alpha   90.00
_cell.angle_beta   90.00
_cell.angle_gamma   90.00
#
_symmetry.space_group_name_H-M   'P 1'
#
loop_
_entity.id
_entity.type
_entity.pdbx_description
1 polymer ?
#
loop_
_entity_poly.entity_id
_entity_poly.type
_entity_poly.pdbx_seq_one_letter_code
_entity_poly.pdbx_strand_id
1 'polypeptide(L)'
;MNSLNLTHHGMRQARVKSLIQIGALCEKAGLLETFSLPLGEDFQKSPDLKMQISALYKGLLVLNKMANSPDVNKQLWGYQGLAALTEIKREKNG
;
A
#
# COMPACT_ATOMS: atom_id res chain seq x y z
N MET A 1 2.00 30.22 -11.16
CA MET A 1 0.92 29.26 -10.84
C MET A 1 0.48 28.61 -12.15
N ASN A 2 1.07 27.46 -12.51
CA ASN A 2 0.69 26.76 -13.73
C ASN A 2 -0.48 25.84 -13.41
N SER A 3 -1.66 26.22 -13.87
CA SER A 3 -2.83 25.36 -13.96
C SER A 3 -2.45 24.13 -14.78
N LEU A 4 -2.17 23.03 -14.09
CA LEU A 4 -2.02 21.70 -14.67
C LEU A 4 -3.27 21.43 -15.51
N ASN A 5 -3.11 21.48 -16.83
CA ASN A 5 -4.00 20.87 -17.79
C ASN A 5 -4.03 19.36 -17.48
N LEU A 6 -4.87 18.99 -16.51
CA LEU A 6 -5.21 17.61 -16.16
C LEU A 6 -6.03 17.04 -17.31
N THR A 7 -5.34 16.72 -18.40
CA THR A 7 -5.92 15.87 -19.44
C THR A 7 -6.33 14.56 -18.78
N HIS A 8 -7.44 13.97 -19.23
CA HIS A 8 -7.94 12.68 -18.74
C HIS A 8 -6.84 11.59 -18.70
N HIS A 9 -5.89 11.67 -19.64
CA HIS A 9 -4.71 10.80 -19.69
C HIS A 9 -3.76 11.00 -18.51
N GLY A 10 -3.43 12.25 -18.16
CA GLY A 10 -2.58 12.58 -17.01
C GLY A 10 -3.18 12.10 -15.68
N MET A 11 -4.49 12.24 -15.50
CA MET A 11 -5.19 11.74 -14.30
C MET A 11 -5.15 10.22 -14.19
N ARG A 12 -5.40 9.50 -15.30
CA ARG A 12 -5.33 8.03 -15.32
C ARG A 12 -3.92 7.55 -14.96
N GLN A 13 -2.89 8.17 -15.53
CA GLN A 13 -1.51 7.80 -15.27
C GLN A 13 -1.12 8.04 -13.81
N ALA A 14 -1.49 9.18 -13.25
CA ALA A 14 -1.25 9.49 -11.83
C ALA A 14 -1.92 8.46 -10.92
N ARG A 15 -3.19 8.12 -11.17
CA ARG A 15 -3.93 7.10 -10.41
C ARG A 15 -3.22 5.74 -10.43
N VAL A 16 -2.77 5.28 -11.60
CA VAL A 16 -2.04 4.00 -11.72
C VAL A 16 -0.74 4.04 -10.92
N LYS A 17 0.04 5.11 -11.04
CA LYS A 17 1.30 5.27 -10.27
C LYS A 17 1.07 5.24 -8.77
N SER A 18 0.04 5.93 -8.27
CA SER A 18 -0.31 5.90 -6.84
C SER A 18 -0.70 4.50 -6.37
N LEU A 19 -1.49 3.77 -7.15
CA LEU A 19 -1.87 2.39 -6.79
C LEU A 19 -0.66 1.44 -6.77
N ILE A 20 0.24 1.56 -7.75
CA ILE A 20 1.51 0.81 -7.77
C ILE A 20 2.35 1.11 -6.53
N GLN A 21 2.46 2.38 -6.15
CA GLN A 21 3.21 2.78 -4.96
C GLN A 21 2.62 2.17 -3.69
N ILE A 22 1.29 2.18 -3.51
CA ILE A 22 0.64 1.55 -2.36
C ILE A 22 0.82 0.03 -2.38
N GLY A 23 0.68 -0.62 -3.54
CA GLY A 23 0.93 -2.06 -3.68
C GLY A 23 2.36 -2.44 -3.27
N ALA A 24 3.36 -1.66 -3.70
CA ALA A 24 4.75 -1.86 -3.30
C ALA A 24 4.98 -1.65 -1.79
N LEU A 25 4.20 -0.78 -1.14
CA LEU A 25 4.26 -0.62 0.33
C LEU A 25 3.65 -1.84 1.04
N CYS A 26 2.54 -2.39 0.55
CA CYS A 26 1.95 -3.62 1.09
C CYS A 26 2.93 -4.80 0.99
N GLU A 27 3.65 -4.92 -0.13
CA GLU A 27 4.70 -5.93 -0.30
C GLU A 27 5.83 -5.73 0.71
N LYS A 28 6.38 -4.52 0.82
CA LYS A 28 7.46 -4.20 1.76
C LYS A 28 7.07 -4.38 3.24
N ALA A 29 5.81 -4.20 3.56
CA ALA A 29 5.27 -4.44 4.90
C ALA A 29 4.98 -5.92 5.19
N GLY A 30 5.30 -6.85 4.28
CA GLY A 30 5.09 -8.28 4.45
C GLY A 30 3.63 -8.72 4.38
N LEU A 31 2.72 -7.84 3.94
CA LEU A 31 1.29 -8.15 3.95
C LEU A 31 0.92 -9.22 2.92
N LEU A 32 1.59 -9.24 1.77
CA LEU A 32 1.30 -10.27 0.75
C LEU A 32 1.60 -11.67 1.28
N GLU A 33 2.76 -11.87 1.91
CA GLU A 33 3.13 -13.14 2.54
C GLU A 33 2.17 -13.49 3.69
N THR A 34 1.89 -12.53 4.58
CA THR A 34 0.99 -12.71 5.72
C THR A 34 -0.39 -13.21 5.30
N PHE A 35 -0.92 -12.71 4.18
CA PHE A 35 -2.23 -13.11 3.66
C PHE A 35 -2.14 -14.18 2.56
N SER A 36 -0.97 -14.81 2.35
CA SER A 36 -0.76 -15.86 1.35
C SER A 36 -1.14 -15.44 -0.08
N LEU A 37 -0.77 -14.21 -0.46
CA LEU A 37 -0.99 -13.64 -1.79
C LEU A 37 0.31 -13.70 -2.61
N PRO A 38 0.36 -14.52 -3.68
CA PRO A 38 1.57 -14.66 -4.48
C PRO A 38 1.83 -13.41 -5.34
N LEU A 39 3.10 -13.02 -5.47
CA LEU A 39 3.51 -11.97 -6.39
C LEU A 39 3.47 -12.45 -7.85
N GLY A 40 3.13 -11.54 -8.76
CA GLY A 40 3.13 -11.81 -10.21
C GLY A 40 1.85 -12.45 -10.75
N GLU A 41 0.85 -12.70 -9.92
CA GLU A 41 -0.44 -13.25 -10.33
C GLU A 41 -1.49 -12.15 -10.58
N ASP A 42 -2.36 -12.35 -11.57
CA ASP A 42 -3.49 -11.47 -11.83
C ASP A 42 -4.64 -11.83 -10.89
N PHE A 43 -4.66 -11.19 -9.72
CA PHE A 43 -5.69 -11.41 -8.70
C PHE A 43 -7.12 -11.18 -9.18
N GLN A 44 -7.33 -10.41 -10.26
CA GLN A 44 -8.67 -10.21 -10.83
C GLN A 44 -9.18 -11.46 -11.55
N LYS A 45 -8.26 -12.30 -12.04
CA LYS A 45 -8.55 -13.53 -12.78
C LYS A 45 -8.40 -14.79 -11.93
N SER A 46 -8.20 -14.63 -10.62
CA SER A 46 -7.85 -15.73 -9.72
C SER A 46 -8.92 -15.90 -8.63
N PRO A 47 -10.04 -16.59 -8.93
CA PRO A 47 -11.14 -16.79 -7.99
C PRO A 47 -10.71 -17.44 -6.68
N ASP A 48 -9.70 -18.31 -6.74
CA ASP A 48 -9.19 -19.07 -5.58
C ASP A 48 -8.49 -18.16 -4.55
N LEU A 49 -8.07 -16.96 -4.94
CA LEU A 49 -7.47 -15.97 -4.06
C LEU A 49 -8.50 -15.02 -3.41
N LYS A 50 -9.79 -15.17 -3.75
CA LYS A 50 -10.84 -14.23 -3.30
C LYS A 50 -10.93 -14.13 -1.77
N MET A 51 -10.70 -15.23 -1.05
CA MET A 51 -10.75 -15.25 0.41
C MET A 51 -9.57 -14.47 1.02
N GLN A 52 -8.36 -14.69 0.51
CA GLN A 52 -7.13 -14.03 0.90
C GLN A 52 -7.21 -12.52 0.65
N ILE A 53 -7.70 -12.14 -0.54
CA ILE A 53 -7.94 -10.73 -0.90
C ILE A 53 -8.95 -10.09 0.05
N SER A 54 -10.03 -10.80 0.38
CA SER A 54 -11.07 -10.33 1.31
C SER A 54 -10.52 -10.18 2.74
N ALA A 55 -9.64 -11.10 3.16
CA ALA A 55 -8.97 -11.04 4.46
C ALA A 55 -8.01 -9.84 4.54
N LEU A 56 -7.20 -9.60 3.51
CA LEU A 56 -6.35 -8.40 3.42
C LEU A 56 -7.21 -7.13 3.49
N TYR A 57 -8.31 -7.07 2.74
CA TYR A 57 -9.24 -5.94 2.78
C TYR A 57 -9.80 -5.71 4.19
N LYS A 58 -10.21 -6.77 4.89
CA LYS A 58 -10.66 -6.65 6.28
C LYS A 58 -9.56 -6.10 7.20
N GLY A 59 -8.31 -6.54 7.04
CA GLY A 59 -7.16 -6.00 7.76
C GLY A 59 -6.98 -4.50 7.52
N LEU A 60 -7.09 -4.05 6.27
CA LEU A 60 -7.03 -2.62 5.92
C LEU A 60 -8.18 -1.81 6.53
N LEU A 61 -9.39 -2.38 6.64
CA LEU A 61 -10.51 -1.73 7.34
C LEU A 61 -10.22 -1.55 8.84
N VAL A 62 -9.61 -2.56 9.48
CA VAL A 62 -9.18 -2.46 10.88
C VAL A 62 -8.11 -1.39 11.04
N LEU A 63 -7.09 -1.38 10.17
CA LEU A 63 -6.06 -0.34 10.15
C LEU A 63 -6.67 1.05 9.98
N ASN A 64 -7.64 1.22 9.07
CA ASN A 64 -8.31 2.50 8.88
C ASN A 64 -9.08 2.93 10.14
N LYS A 65 -9.74 1.99 10.83
CA LYS A 65 -10.40 2.29 12.11
C LYS A 65 -9.37 2.73 13.15
N MET A 66 -8.26 2.01 13.30
CA MET A 66 -7.18 2.35 14.23
C MET A 66 -6.59 3.73 13.91
N ALA A 67 -6.26 3.99 12.64
CA ALA A 67 -5.66 5.23 12.21
C ALA A 67 -6.55 6.46 12.47
N ASN A 68 -7.87 6.28 12.57
CA ASN A 68 -8.82 7.35 12.90
C ASN A 68 -9.23 7.35 14.38
N SER A 69 -8.64 6.49 15.21
CA SER A 69 -8.79 6.55 16.67
C SER A 69 -8.12 7.80 17.22
N PRO A 70 -8.65 8.44 18.27
CA PRO A 70 -7.97 9.53 18.98
C PRO A 70 -6.59 9.14 19.53
N ASP A 71 -6.36 7.84 19.76
CA ASP A 71 -5.10 7.32 20.31
C ASP A 71 -3.95 7.28 19.29
N VAL A 72 -4.24 7.49 18.00
CA VAL A 72 -3.24 7.42 16.94
C VAL A 72 -2.80 8.81 16.51
N ASN A 73 -1.51 9.09 16.73
CA ASN A 73 -0.85 10.24 16.13
C ASN A 73 -0.28 9.87 14.74
N LYS A 74 -1.01 10.23 13.68
CA LYS A 74 -0.61 9.96 12.29
C LYS A 74 0.73 10.60 11.91
N GLN A 75 1.10 11.73 12.50
CA GLN A 75 2.39 12.37 12.24
C GLN A 75 3.54 11.53 12.80
N LEU A 76 3.39 11.00 14.02
CA LEU A 76 4.37 10.08 14.62
C LEU A 76 4.54 8.82 13.77
N TRP A 77 3.44 8.22 13.31
CA TRP A 77 3.50 7.08 12.39
C TRP A 77 4.23 7.41 11.08
N GLY A 78 4.07 8.63 10.57
CA GLY A 78 4.82 9.12 9.41
C GLY A 78 6.34 9.10 9.64
N TYR A 79 6.80 9.58 10.80
CA TYR A 79 8.22 9.54 11.15
C TYR A 79 8.74 8.11 11.33
N GLN A 80 7.99 7.26 12.04
CA GLN A 80 8.35 5.86 12.25
C GLN A 80 8.41 5.08 10.93
N GLY A 81 7.43 5.29 10.05
CA GLY A 81 7.40 4.66 8.73
C GLY A 81 8.56 5.10 7.83
N LEU A 82 8.96 6.37 7.89
CA LEU A 82 10.13 6.87 7.14
C LEU A 82 11.45 6.22 7.64
N ALA A 83 11.58 6.05 8.95
CA ALA A 83 12.73 5.36 9.54
C ALA A 83 12.79 3.89 9.08
N ALA A 84 11.68 3.15 9.20
CA ALA A 84 11.60 1.75 8.78
C ALA A 84 11.90 1.56 7.27
N LEU A 85 11.40 2.45 6.41
CA LEU A 85 11.71 2.41 4.98
C LEU A 85 13.20 2.67 4.68
N THR A 86 13.89 3.41 5.55
CA THR A 86 15.33 3.67 5.41
C THR A 86 16.15 2.46 5.85
N GLU A 87 15.73 1.76 6.89
CA GLU A 87 16.34 0.52 7.37
C GLU A 87 16.28 -0.58 6.30
N ILE A 88 15.10 -0.83 5.71
CA ILE A 88 14.93 -1.80 4.62
C ILE A 88 15.86 -1.49 3.43
N LYS A 89 16.11 -0.21 3.13
CA LYS A 89 17.03 0.18 2.05
C LYS A 89 18.49 -0.12 2.40
N ARG A 90 18.89 -0.01 3.67
CA ARG A 90 20.24 -0.34 4.13
C ARG A 90 20.49 -1.84 4.06
N GLU A 91 19.52 -2.64 4.51
CA GLU A 91 19.61 -4.11 4.46
C GLU A 91 19.73 -4.67 3.04
N LYS A 92 19.15 -4.00 2.05
CA LYS A 92 19.24 -4.43 0.63
C LYS A 92 20.54 -3.99 -0.07
N ASN A 93 21.29 -3.06 0.51
CA ASN A 93 22.47 -2.44 -0.12
C ASN A 93 23.78 -2.75 0.61
N GLY A 94 23.73 -3.41 1.77
CA GLY A 94 24.89 -3.92 2.50
C GLY A 94 25.04 -5.42 2.26
#